data_AF-A0A679FY71-F1
#
_entry.id   AF-A0A679FY71-F1
#
_cell.length_a   1.000
_cell.length_b   1.000
_cell.length_c   1.000
_cell.angle_alpha   90.00
_cell.angle_beta   90.00
_cell.angle_gamma   90.00
#
_symmetry.space_group_name_H-M   'P 1'
#
loop_
_entity.id
_entity.type
_entity.pdbx_description
1 polymer ?
#
loop_
_entity_poly.entity_id
_entity_poly.type
_entity_poly.pdbx_seq_one_letter_code
_entity_poly.pdbx_strand_id
1 'polypeptide(L)' 'MGKVPGQLLKSVGINLLKYDYLVWKNIEDQIASALTGTGIKNSTARSIAYWLTKVAEWFF' A
#
# COMPACT_ATOMS: atom_id res chain seq x y z
N MET A 1 -13.04 -0.65 32.67
CA MET A 1 -13.39 -1.79 31.79
C MET A 1 -12.23 -2.03 30.82
N GLY A 2 -11.35 -2.98 31.13
CA GLY A 2 -10.23 -3.34 30.25
C GLY A 2 -10.74 -4.12 29.05
N LYS A 3 -10.22 -3.83 27.85
CA LYS A 3 -10.56 -4.59 26.64
C LYS A 3 -10.24 -6.06 26.87
N VAL A 4 -11.23 -6.92 26.67
CA VAL A 4 -11.11 -8.38 26.77
C VAL A 4 -10.03 -8.85 25.78
N PRO A 5 -9.12 -9.79 26.11
CA PRO A 5 -7.95 -10.13 25.29
C PRO A 5 -8.24 -10.39 23.80
N GLY A 6 -9.38 -11.00 23.47
CA GLY A 6 -9.80 -11.23 22.08
C GLY A 6 -10.11 -9.96 21.27
N GLN A 7 -10.54 -8.87 21.91
CA GLN A 7 -10.75 -7.58 21.24
C GLN A 7 -9.43 -6.87 20.93
N LEU A 8 -8.42 -7.05 21.79
CA LEU A 8 -7.07 -6.55 21.54
C LEU A 8 -6.44 -7.24 20.34
N LEU A 9 -6.55 -8.57 20.23
CA LEU A 9 -6.03 -9.32 19.09
C LEU A 9 -6.69 -8.91 17.76
N LYS A 10 -8.02 -8.75 17.73
CA LYS A 10 -8.72 -8.22 16.54
C LYS A 10 -8.24 -6.81 16.18
N SER A 11 -8.07 -5.94 17.17
CA SER A 11 -7.60 -4.57 16.94
C SER A 11 -6.17 -4.53 16.40
N VAL A 12 -5.27 -5.37 16.93
CA VAL A 12 -3.88 -5.46 16.47
C VAL A 12 -3.83 -6.01 15.04
N GLY A 13 -4.60 -7.06 14.73
CA GLY A 13 -4.68 -7.61 13.38
C GLY A 13 -5.21 -6.60 12.36
N ILE A 14 -6.26 -5.84 12.70
CA ILE A 14 -6.79 -4.78 11.82
C ILE A 14 -5.75 -3.68 11.60
N ASN A 15 -5.00 -3.31 12.63
CA ASN A 15 -3.97 -2.28 12.52
C ASN A 15 -2.80 -2.76 11.63
N LEU A 16 -2.36 -4.01 11.76
CA LEU A 16 -1.32 -4.56 10.88
C LEU A 16 -1.74 -4.53 9.40
N LEU A 17 -2.95 -5.01 9.09
CA LEU A 17 -3.46 -5.01 7.72
C LEU A 17 -3.58 -3.60 7.14
N LYS A 18 -3.95 -2.61 7.97
CA LYS A 18 -3.98 -1.21 7.57
C LYS A 18 -2.59 -0.66 7.29
N TYR A 19 -1.61 -0.98 8.14
CA TYR A 19 -0.24 -0.53 7.93
C TYR A 19 0.32 -1.10 6.63
N ASP A 20 0.12 -2.39 6.37
CA ASP A 20 0.58 -3.05 5.15
C ASP A 20 -0.03 -2.39 3.90
N TYR A 21 -1.35 -2.20 3.89
CA TYR A 21 -2.04 -1.47 2.81
C TYR A 21 -1.47 -0.06 2.59
N LEU A 22 -1.20 0.69 3.66
CA LEU A 22 -0.66 2.05 3.56
C LEU A 22 0.77 2.07 3.03
N VAL A 23 1.58 1.07 3.36
CA VAL A 23 2.95 0.93 2.84
C VAL A 23 2.92 0.70 1.34
N TRP A 24 2.13 -0.28 0.87
CA TRP A 24 2.01 -0.57 -0.57
C TRP A 24 1.44 0.60 -1.36
N LYS A 25 0.42 1.27 -0.80
CA LYS A 25 -0.14 2.48 -1.42
C LYS A 25 0.88 3.61 -1.52
N ASN A 26 1.70 3.83 -0.49
CA ASN A 26 2.75 4.84 -0.52
C ASN A 26 3.82 4.52 -1.57
N ILE A 27 4.18 3.25 -1.74
CA ILE A 27 5.10 2.80 -2.80
C ILE A 27 4.49 3.08 -4.17
N GLU A 28 3.22 2.71 -4.38
CA GLU A 28 2.50 2.99 -5.63
C GLU A 28 2.50 4.49 -5.97
N ASP A 29 2.15 5.34 -5.00
CA ASP A 29 2.10 6.80 -5.18
C ASP A 29 3.48 7.40 -5.52
N GLN A 30 4.56 6.89 -4.92
CA GLN A 30 5.92 7.32 -5.23
C GLN A 30 6.36 6.91 -6.63
N ILE A 31 6.07 5.66 -7.03
CA ILE A 31 6.37 5.18 -8.39
C ILE A 31 5.59 5.99 -9.42
N ALA A 32 4.30 6.23 -9.19
CA ALA A 32 3.46 7.03 -10.08
C ALA A 32 4.02 8.46 -10.20
N SER A 33 4.36 9.09 -9.06
CA SER A 33 4.93 10.44 -9.05
C SER A 33 6.25 10.51 -9.82
N ALA A 34 7.15 9.55 -9.62
CA ALA A 34 8.41 9.47 -10.35
C ALA A 34 8.19 9.36 -11.88
N LEU A 35 7.29 8.47 -12.31
CA LEU A 35 6.94 8.29 -13.72
C LEU A 35 6.30 9.55 -14.33
N THR A 36 5.41 10.24 -13.59
CA THR A 36 4.87 11.52 -14.07
C THR A 36 5.95 12.59 -14.20
N GLY A 37 6.95 12.59 -13.31
CA GLY A 37 8.10 13.50 -13.36
C GLY A 37 8.97 13.31 -14.60
N THR A 38 8.98 12.13 -15.22
CA THR A 38 9.69 11.88 -16.49
C THR A 38 8.86 12.25 -17.73
N GLY A 39 7.67 12.84 -17.56
CA GLY A 39 6.78 13.22 -18.66
C GLY A 39 5.79 12.13 -19.09
N ILE A 40 5.70 11.01 -18.38
CA ILE A 40 4.69 9.99 -18.66
C ILE A 40 3.31 10.51 -18.22
N LYS A 41 2.31 10.31 -19.07
CA LYS A 41 0.92 10.69 -18.76
C LYS A 41 0.47 10.06 -17.43
N ASN A 42 -0.16 10.84 -16.57
CA ASN A 42 -0.60 10.40 -15.24
C ASN A 42 -1.41 9.09 -15.23
N SER A 43 -2.31 8.90 -16.21
CA SER A 43 -3.07 7.64 -16.34
C SER A 43 -2.18 6.43 -16.58
N THR A 44 -1.14 6.59 -17.40
CA THR A 44 -0.18 5.54 -17.73
C THR A 44 0.77 5.30 -16.57
N ALA A 45 1.24 6.37 -15.92
CA ALA A 45 2.09 6.29 -14.72
C ALA A 45 1.42 5.51 -13.59
N ARG A 46 0.14 5.77 -13.32
CA ARG A 46 -0.65 5.02 -12.32
C ARG A 46 -0.82 3.55 -12.69
N SER A 47 -1.12 3.23 -13.95
CA SER A 47 -1.22 1.83 -14.38
C SER A 47 0.10 1.08 -14.19
N ILE A 48 1.23 1.70 -14.56
CA ILE A 48 2.56 1.10 -14.37
C ILE A 48 2.86 0.93 -12.88
N ALA A 49 2.61 1.97 -12.07
CA ALA A 49 2.83 1.93 -10.63
C ALA A 49 2.00 0.83 -9.94
N TYR A 50 0.73 0.68 -10.32
CA TYR A 50 -0.14 -0.38 -9.82
C TYR A 50 0.46 -1.77 -10.10
N TRP A 51 0.85 -2.05 -11.34
CA TRP A 51 1.40 -3.37 -11.69
C TRP A 51 2.75 -3.63 -11.03
N LEU A 52 3.64 -2.63 -10.94
CA LEU A 52 4.90 -2.76 -10.21
C LEU A 52 4.67 -3.06 -8.72
N THR A 53 3.70 -2.38 -8.11
CA THR A 53 3.32 -2.60 -6.72
C THR A 53 2.73 -4.00 -6.53
N LYS A 54 1.88 -4.50 -7.44
CA LYS A 54 1.33 -5.87 -7.39
C LYS A 54 2.37 -6.96 -7.59
N VAL A 55 3.35 -6.72 -8.46
CA VAL A 55 4.48 -7.64 -8.63
C VAL A 55 5.33 -7.65 -7.35
N ALA A 56 5.62 -6.48 -6.78
CA ALA A 56 6.36 -6.40 -5.52
C ALA A 56 5.60 -7.08 -4.36
N GLU A 57 4.30 -6.80 -4.18
CA GLU A 57 3.44 -7.48 -3.20
C GLU A 57 3.45 -9.00 -3.34
N TRP A 58 3.67 -9.55 -4.53
CA TRP A 58 3.72 -11.00 -4.73
C TRP A 58 5.06 -11.61 -4.30
N PHE A 59 6.15 -10.85 -4.35
CA PHE A 59 7.48 -11.32 -3.97
C PHE A 59 7.79 -11.19 -2.47
N PHE A 60 7.03 -10.38 -1.73
CA PHE A 60 7.23 -10.11 -0.30
C PHE A 60 6.10 -10.70 0.55
#